data_AF-A0AAV0XFZ4-F1
#
_entry.id   AF-A0AAV0XFZ4-F1
#
_cell.length_a   1.000
_cell.length_b   1.000
_cell.length_c   1.000
_cell.angle_alpha   90.00
_cell.angle_beta   90.00
_cell.angle_gamma   90.00
#
_symmetry.space_group_name_H-M   'P 1'
#
loop_
_entity.id
_entity.type
_entity.pdbx_description
1 polymer ?
#
loop_
_entity_poly.entity_id
_entity_poly.type
_entity_poly.pdbx_seq_one_letter_code
_entity_poly.pdbx_strand_id
1 'polypeptide(L)'
;MILALAFVKIDDIYNSVNLLYDELPEEIFPLLEWFEENYIGTVVRNRCRNPLFPPIIWNVHDRVLNKDDRTNNHAEAANRRLNLQMAVDHPTLWAFISCLRRIQSGRDTFFCQLETGKSPPKKKKKIHRRR
;
A
#
# COMPACT_ATOMS: atom_id res chain seq x y z
N MET A 1 -14.94 -4.67 -15.53
CA MET A 1 -15.32 -3.24 -15.58
C MET A 1 -15.16 -2.55 -14.24
N ILE A 2 -15.78 -2.99 -13.13
CA ILE A 2 -15.67 -2.32 -11.80
C ILE A 2 -14.21 -2.15 -11.33
N LEU A 3 -13.36 -3.16 -11.50
CA LEU A 3 -11.93 -3.07 -11.14
C LEU A 3 -11.17 -1.96 -11.87
N ALA A 4 -11.66 -1.50 -13.02
CA ALA A 4 -11.05 -0.40 -13.76
C ALA A 4 -11.15 0.93 -13.00
N LEU A 5 -12.12 1.07 -12.08
CA LEU A 5 -12.27 2.25 -11.22
C LEU A 5 -11.03 2.50 -10.36
N ALA A 6 -10.22 1.48 -10.07
CA ALA A 6 -8.94 1.64 -9.36
C ALA A 6 -7.93 2.50 -10.15
N PHE A 7 -8.11 2.61 -11.46
CA PHE A 7 -7.25 3.37 -12.36
C PHE A 7 -7.85 4.71 -12.76
N VAL A 8 -9.01 5.10 -12.24
CA VAL A 8 -9.63 6.39 -12.50
C VAL A 8 -9.12 7.40 -11.47
N LYS A 9 -8.94 8.66 -11.88
CA LYS A 9 -8.63 9.75 -10.94
C LYS A 9 -9.73 9.83 -9.87
N ILE A 10 -9.36 10.03 -8.60
CA ILE A 10 -10.31 9.98 -7.48
C ILE A 10 -11.51 10.94 -7.68
N ASP A 11 -11.25 12.15 -8.18
CA ASP A 11 -12.28 13.16 -8.45
C ASP A 11 -13.31 12.70 -9.50
N ASP A 12 -12.93 11.80 -10.41
CA ASP A 12 -13.73 11.35 -11.54
C ASP A 12 -14.40 9.97 -11.31
N ILE A 13 -14.23 9.39 -10.11
CA ILE A 13 -14.78 8.07 -9.78
C ILE A 13 -16.31 8.06 -9.89
N TYR A 14 -17.00 9.05 -9.31
CA TYR A 14 -18.47 9.11 -9.36
C TYR A 14 -19.00 9.18 -10.79
N ASN A 15 -18.39 10.01 -11.63
CA ASN A 15 -18.76 10.11 -13.04
C ASN A 15 -18.54 8.78 -13.76
N SER A 16 -17.43 8.09 -13.47
CA SER A 16 -17.11 6.81 -14.07
C SER A 16 -18.05 5.69 -13.64
N VAL A 17 -18.57 5.74 -12.41
CA VAL A 17 -19.58 4.78 -11.94
C VAL A 17 -20.92 4.99 -12.64
N ASN A 18 -21.34 6.24 -12.86
CA ASN A 18 -22.55 6.52 -13.63
C ASN A 18 -22.45 5.95 -15.06
N LEU A 19 -21.30 6.11 -15.72
CA LEU A 19 -21.05 5.51 -17.03
C LEU A 19 -21.08 3.97 -16.98
N LEU A 20 -20.69 3.36 -15.85
CA LEU A 20 -20.79 1.90 -15.69
C LEU A 20 -22.24 1.44 -15.55
N TYR A 21 -23.12 2.23 -14.93
CA TYR A 21 -24.56 1.90 -14.87
C TYR A 21 -25.20 1.89 -16.26
N ASP A 22 -24.79 2.78 -17.16
CA ASP A 22 -25.33 2.84 -18.53
C ASP A 22 -24.89 1.65 -19.40
N GLU A 23 -23.73 1.07 -19.12
CA GLU A 23 -23.10 0.01 -19.94
C GLU A 23 -23.26 -1.40 -19.35
N LEU A 24 -23.52 -1.53 -18.05
CA LEU A 24 -23.64 -2.82 -17.38
C LEU A 24 -25.08 -3.33 -17.39
N PRO A 25 -25.26 -4.65 -17.47
CA PRO A 25 -26.58 -5.24 -17.39
C PRO A 25 -27.10 -5.16 -15.94
N GLU A 26 -28.43 -5.03 -15.78
CA GLU A 26 -29.08 -4.75 -14.49
C GLU A 26 -28.77 -5.80 -13.41
N GLU A 27 -28.44 -7.03 -13.78
CA GLU A 27 -28.07 -8.10 -12.84
C GLU A 27 -26.79 -7.79 -12.05
N ILE A 28 -25.94 -6.89 -12.56
CA ILE A 28 -24.69 -6.45 -11.90
C ILE A 28 -24.94 -5.27 -10.95
N PHE A 29 -26.06 -4.56 -11.06
CA PHE A 29 -26.33 -3.36 -10.26
C PHE A 29 -26.24 -3.59 -8.74
N PRO A 30 -26.73 -4.71 -8.17
CA PRO A 30 -26.56 -4.97 -6.73
C PRO A 30 -25.09 -5.03 -6.30
N LEU A 31 -24.20 -5.50 -7.17
CA LEU A 31 -22.76 -5.53 -6.91
C LEU A 31 -22.15 -4.12 -6.99
N LEU A 32 -22.60 -3.31 -7.95
CA LEU A 32 -22.12 -1.94 -8.12
C LEU A 32 -22.59 -1.04 -6.97
N GLU A 33 -23.85 -1.16 -6.56
CA GLU A 33 -24.41 -0.45 -5.41
C GLU A 33 -23.68 -0.83 -4.11
N TRP A 34 -23.43 -2.13 -3.89
CA TRP A 34 -22.58 -2.58 -2.78
C TRP A 34 -21.17 -1.98 -2.84
N PHE A 35 -20.58 -1.89 -4.03
CA PHE A 35 -19.26 -1.29 -4.20
C PHE A 35 -19.26 0.21 -3.87
N GLU A 36 -20.25 0.96 -4.35
CA GLU A 36 -20.42 2.38 -4.03
C GLU A 36 -20.55 2.60 -2.53
N GLU A 37 -21.39 1.84 -1.84
CA GLU A 37 -21.58 1.97 -0.39
C GLU A 37 -20.30 1.71 0.42
N ASN A 38 -19.50 0.72 0.01
CA ASN A 38 -18.36 0.26 0.80
C ASN A 38 -17.04 0.95 0.43
N TYR A 39 -16.86 1.35 -0.83
CA TYR A 39 -15.56 1.79 -1.37
C TYR A 39 -15.52 3.24 -1.85
N ILE A 40 -16.66 3.86 -2.15
CA ILE A 40 -16.73 5.23 -2.67
C ILE A 40 -17.39 6.16 -1.65
N GLY A 41 -18.52 5.71 -1.08
CA GLY A 41 -19.38 6.48 -0.20
C GLY A 41 -20.63 6.95 -0.94
N THR A 42 -21.75 6.95 -0.24
CA THR A 42 -23.05 7.38 -0.79
C THR A 42 -23.53 8.64 -0.09
N VAL A 43 -24.06 9.59 -0.86
CA VAL A 43 -24.75 10.76 -0.33
C VAL A 43 -26.23 10.43 -0.27
N VAL A 44 -26.72 10.03 0.90
CA VAL A 44 -28.14 9.74 1.11
C VAL A 44 -28.75 10.88 1.92
N ARG A 45 -29.71 11.60 1.32
CA ARG A 45 -30.51 12.65 1.99
C ARG A 45 -29.65 13.71 2.72
N ASN A 46 -28.70 14.32 2.01
CA ASN A 46 -27.75 15.32 2.54
C ASN A 46 -26.80 14.83 3.65
N ARG A 47 -26.73 13.52 3.91
CA ARG A 47 -25.69 12.92 4.77
C ARG A 47 -24.74 12.11 3.90
N CYS A 48 -23.47 12.49 3.91
CA CYS A 48 -22.42 11.69 3.29
C CYS A 48 -22.11 10.51 4.21
N ARG A 49 -22.42 9.29 3.77
CA ARG A 49 -21.97 8.09 4.48
C ARG A 49 -20.55 7.80 4.03
N ASN A 50 -19.60 7.93 4.96
CA ASN A 50 -18.21 7.61 4.67
C ASN A 50 -18.09 6.12 4.31
N PRO A 51 -17.35 5.78 3.24
CA PRO A 51 -17.10 4.38 2.88
C PRO A 51 -16.28 3.67 3.96
N LEU A 52 -16.45 2.35 4.08
CA LEU A 52 -15.59 1.53 4.93
C LEU A 52 -14.14 1.51 4.44
N PHE A 53 -13.96 1.58 3.11
CA PHE A 53 -12.67 1.56 2.45
C PHE A 53 -12.56 2.75 1.48
N PRO A 54 -12.15 3.94 1.95
CA PRO A 54 -12.08 5.13 1.12
C PRO A 54 -11.18 4.98 -0.12
N PRO A 55 -11.48 5.68 -1.23
CA PRO A 55 -10.71 5.61 -2.49
C PRO A 55 -9.20 5.77 -2.32
N ILE A 56 -8.75 6.61 -1.39
CA ILE A 56 -7.33 6.85 -1.11
C ILE A 56 -6.55 5.57 -0.73
N ILE A 57 -7.23 4.54 -0.21
CA ILE A 57 -6.59 3.29 0.24
C ILE A 57 -6.40 2.31 -0.92
N TRP A 58 -7.35 2.24 -1.85
CA TRP A 58 -7.39 1.21 -2.91
C TRP A 58 -7.11 1.74 -4.31
N ASN A 59 -7.24 3.05 -4.55
CA ASN A 59 -6.98 3.65 -5.85
C ASN A 59 -5.48 3.63 -6.19
N VAL A 60 -5.17 3.36 -7.45
CA VAL A 60 -3.81 3.21 -7.97
C VAL A 60 -3.49 4.18 -9.11
N HIS A 61 -4.41 5.07 -9.51
CA HIS A 61 -4.23 6.00 -10.63
C HIS A 61 -2.92 6.79 -10.52
N ASP A 62 -2.72 7.52 -9.43
CA ASP A 62 -1.55 8.39 -9.25
C ASP A 62 -0.25 7.56 -9.17
N ARG A 63 -0.30 6.39 -8.51
CA ARG A 63 0.86 5.49 -8.43
C ARG A 63 1.30 4.99 -9.80
N VAL A 64 0.33 4.64 -10.65
CA VAL A 64 0.59 4.18 -12.02
C VAL A 64 1.20 5.30 -12.86
N LEU A 65 0.67 6.53 -12.76
CA LEU A 65 1.20 7.70 -13.46
C LEU A 65 2.63 8.04 -13.01
N ASN A 66 2.87 8.02 -11.70
CA ASN A 66 4.17 8.36 -11.12
C ASN A 66 5.21 7.24 -11.26
N LYS A 67 4.81 6.05 -11.76
CA LYS A 67 5.63 4.83 -11.78
C LYS A 67 6.17 4.49 -10.39
N ASP A 68 5.39 4.78 -9.36
CA ASP A 68 5.75 4.45 -7.98
C ASP A 68 5.82 2.93 -7.83
N ASP A 69 6.69 2.47 -6.91
CA ASP A 69 6.87 1.05 -6.65
C ASP A 69 5.51 0.41 -6.32
N ARG A 70 5.12 -0.60 -7.12
CA ARG A 70 3.78 -1.21 -7.13
C ARG A 70 3.35 -1.89 -5.83
N THR A 71 4.26 -2.13 -4.90
CA THR A 71 4.02 -3.10 -3.83
C THR A 71 4.70 -2.71 -2.54
N ASN A 72 4.22 -3.34 -1.48
CA ASN A 72 4.74 -3.43 -0.13
C ASN A 72 6.25 -3.74 -0.03
N ASN A 73 7.05 -3.67 -1.10
CA ASN A 73 8.48 -3.96 -1.18
C ASN A 73 9.27 -3.36 -0.04
N HIS A 74 8.99 -2.12 0.36
CA HIS A 74 9.66 -1.50 1.49
C HIS A 74 9.30 -2.18 2.82
N ALA A 75 8.02 -2.46 3.07
CA ALA A 75 7.62 -3.13 4.30
C ALA A 75 7.93 -4.63 4.27
N GLU A 76 7.89 -5.31 3.12
CA GLU A 76 8.40 -6.66 2.91
C GLU A 76 9.90 -6.73 3.14
N ALA A 77 10.68 -5.76 2.64
CA ALA A 77 12.11 -5.68 2.90
C ALA A 77 12.38 -5.42 4.39
N ALA A 78 11.59 -4.57 5.04
CA ALA A 78 11.67 -4.34 6.48
C ALA A 78 11.31 -5.60 7.27
N ASN A 79 10.24 -6.31 6.89
CA ASN A 79 9.79 -7.55 7.52
C ASN A 79 10.83 -8.67 7.33
N ARG A 80 11.38 -8.82 6.12
CA ARG A 80 12.47 -9.76 5.84
C ARG A 80 13.69 -9.45 6.69
N ARG A 81 14.06 -8.18 6.84
CA ARG A 81 15.17 -7.76 7.71
C ARG A 81 14.88 -8.06 9.19
N LEU A 82 13.66 -7.80 9.64
CA LEU A 82 13.22 -8.10 11.00
C LEU A 82 13.33 -9.60 11.30
N ASN A 83 12.78 -10.44 10.42
CA ASN A 83 12.85 -11.90 10.56
C ASN A 83 14.29 -12.41 10.58
N LEU A 84 15.17 -11.88 9.73
CA LEU A 84 16.60 -12.22 9.75
C LEU A 84 17.30 -11.82 11.06
N GLN A 85 16.91 -10.69 11.67
CA GLN A 85 17.51 -10.21 12.91
C GLN A 85 16.97 -10.91 14.16
N MET A 86 15.72 -11.36 14.11
CA MET A 86 15.09 -12.16 15.17
C MET A 86 15.67 -13.57 15.25
N ALA A 87 15.82 -14.24 14.10
CA ALA A 87 16.30 -15.62 14.00
C ALA A 87 15.53 -16.64 14.88
N VAL A 88 14.28 -16.32 15.26
CA VAL A 88 13.39 -17.16 16.08
C VAL A 88 11.98 -17.08 15.51
N ASP A 89 11.30 -18.23 15.40
CA ASP A 89 9.97 -18.32 14.77
C ASP A 89 8.85 -17.70 15.64
N HIS A 90 8.98 -17.80 16.97
CA HIS A 90 7.99 -17.32 17.93
C HIS A 90 8.65 -16.54 19.09
N PRO A 91 9.08 -15.29 18.86
CA PRO A 91 9.67 -14.46 19.91
C PRO A 91 8.62 -14.07 20.96
N THR A 92 9.03 -14.00 22.22
CA THR A 92 8.21 -13.35 23.26
C THR A 92 8.04 -11.87 22.94
N LEU A 93 6.98 -11.24 23.45
CA LEU A 93 6.76 -9.79 23.25
C LEU A 93 7.98 -8.97 23.68
N TRP A 94 8.64 -9.35 24.77
CA TRP A 94 9.85 -8.68 25.25
C TRP A 94 11.04 -8.84 24.30
N ALA A 95 11.28 -10.05 23.78
CA ALA A 95 12.31 -10.30 22.78
C ALA A 95 12.03 -9.51 21.49
N PHE A 96 10.74 -9.41 21.13
CA PHE A 96 10.30 -8.66 19.96
C PHE A 96 10.62 -7.17 20.08
N ILE A 97 10.22 -6.55 21.20
CA ILE A 97 10.50 -5.13 21.49
C ILE A 97 12.01 -4.86 21.53
N SER A 98 12.78 -5.73 22.17
CA SER A 98 14.24 -5.60 22.26
C SER A 98 14.91 -5.64 20.87
N CYS A 99 14.45 -6.52 19.99
CA CYS A 99 14.96 -6.58 18.62
C CYS A 99 14.60 -5.33 17.81
N LEU A 100 13.37 -4.82 17.95
CA LEU A 100 12.96 -3.57 17.31
C LEU A 100 13.85 -2.39 17.73
N ARG A 101 14.11 -2.23 19.04
CA ARG A 101 15.01 -1.19 19.56
C ARG A 101 16.42 -1.31 18.97
N ARG A 102 16.95 -2.53 18.86
CA ARG A 102 18.27 -2.78 18.25
C ARG A 102 18.31 -2.40 16.77
N ILE A 103 17.28 -2.77 15.99
CA ILE A 103 17.17 -2.41 14.58
C ILE A 103 17.07 -0.89 14.41
N GLN A 104 16.29 -0.22 15.25
CA GLN A 104 16.13 1.23 15.23
C GLN A 104 17.46 1.93 15.53
N SER A 105 18.15 1.57 16.62
CA SER A 105 19.46 2.13 16.96
C SER A 105 20.49 1.95 15.84
N GLY A 106 20.52 0.79 15.19
CA GLY A 106 21.38 0.55 14.02
C GLY A 106 21.00 1.40 12.80
N ARG A 107 19.73 1.81 12.69
CA ARG A 107 19.25 2.66 11.59
C ARG A 107 19.53 4.14 11.85
N ASP A 108 19.33 4.59 13.07
CA ASP A 108 19.60 5.97 13.49
C ASP A 108 21.10 6.28 13.35
N THR A 109 21.95 5.35 13.80
CA THR A 109 23.41 5.48 13.61
C THR A 109 23.80 5.57 12.13
N PHE A 110 23.18 4.75 11.27
CA PHE A 110 23.39 4.82 9.82
C PHE A 110 22.90 6.14 9.23
N PHE A 111 21.75 6.65 9.69
CA PHE A 111 21.20 7.93 9.24
C PHE A 111 22.12 9.10 9.62
N CYS A 112 22.59 9.16 10.87
CA CYS A 112 23.57 10.16 11.31
C CYS A 112 24.88 10.10 10.49
N GLN A 113 25.32 8.90 10.08
CA GLN A 113 26.47 8.76 9.18
C GLN A 113 26.23 9.40 7.81
N LEU A 114 25.02 9.26 7.27
CA LEU A 114 24.67 9.91 6.00
C LEU A 114 24.58 11.43 6.14
N GLU A 115 23.96 11.93 7.21
CA GLU A 115 23.87 13.38 7.48
C GLU A 115 25.26 14.03 7.64
N THR A 116 26.21 13.31 8.23
CA THR A 116 27.62 13.73 8.34
C THR A 116 28.41 13.59 7.04
N GLY A 117 27.75 13.30 5.92
CA GLY A 117 28.35 13.25 4.58
C GLY A 117 29.06 11.94 4.26
N LYS A 118 28.98 10.91 5.12
CA LYS A 118 29.57 9.60 4.78
C LYS A 118 28.73 8.94 3.71
N SER A 119 29.39 8.44 2.66
CA SER A 119 28.68 7.77 1.57
C SER A 119 28.10 6.42 2.04
N PRO A 120 26.89 6.04 1.57
CA PRO A 120 26.33 4.74 1.87
C PRO A 120 27.22 3.59 1.36
N PRO A 121 27.20 2.41 2.01
CA PRO A 121 27.95 1.26 1.57
C PRO A 121 27.61 0.94 0.11
N LYS A 122 28.65 0.71 -0.71
CA LYS A 122 28.49 0.37 -2.12
C LYS A 122 27.56 -0.85 -2.24
N LYS A 123 26.52 -0.75 -3.09
CA LYS A 123 25.64 -1.89 -3.39
C LYS A 123 26.50 -3.07 -3.84
N LYS A 124 26.38 -4.21 -3.17
CA LYS A 124 27.02 -5.45 -3.61
C LYS A 124 26.45 -5.82 -4.99
N LYS A 125 27.32 -6.06 -5.97
CA LYS A 125 26.90 -6.52 -7.30
C LYS A 125 26.13 -7.84 -7.15
N LYS A 126 24.94 -7.95 -7.76
CA LYS A 126 24.17 -9.21 -7.78
C LYS A 126 24.96 -10.25 -8.58
N ILE A 127 25.68 -11.13 -7.89
CA ILE A 127 26.28 -12.32 -8.50
C ILE A 127 25.12 -13.24 -8.89
N HIS A 128 24.83 -13.34 -10.18
CA HIS A 128 23.90 -14.34 -10.69
C HIS A 128 24.59 -15.69 -10.58
N ARG A 129 24.22 -16.48 -9.57
CA ARG A 129 24.57 -17.91 -9.56
C ARG A 129 23.77 -18.55 -10.68
N ARG A 130 24.43 -18.86 -11.80
CA ARG A 130 23.89 -19.75 -12.83
C ARG A 130 23.58 -21.08 -12.14
N ARG A 131 22.30 -21.45 -12.12
CA ARG A 131 21.85 -22.82 -11.84
C ARG A 131 21.79 -23.56 -13.17
#